data_AF-A0A3D2JSM8-F1
#
_entry.id   AF-A0A3D2JSM8-F1
#
_cell.length_a   1.000
_cell.length_b   1.000
_cell.length_c   1.000
_cell.angle_alpha   90.00
_cell.angle_beta   90.00
_cell.angle_gamma   90.00
#
_symmetry.space_group_name_H-M   'P 1'
#
loop_
_entity.id
_entity.type
_entity.pdbx_description
1 polymer ?
#
loop_
_entity_poly.entity_id
_entity_poly.type
_entity_poly.pdbx_seq_one_letter_code
_entity_poly.pdbx_strand_id
1 'polypeptide(L)'
;MERDIEEYYVADEPFYVPTSDEIEIFESAYRQRVPILLKGPTGTGKTRFVEHMAWRLSEGLVPRNPGEEALNGNGEKLPLITVACHEDLTASDLVGRYLLDADGTRWIDG
;
A
#
# COMPACT_ATOMS: atom_id res chain seq x y z
N MET A 1 5.68 20.72 3.93
CA MET A 1 6.05 19.94 2.74
C MET A 1 4.89 19.00 2.56
N GLU A 2 3.95 19.39 1.72
CA GLU A 2 2.84 18.53 1.30
C GLU A 2 3.49 17.35 0.58
N ARG A 3 3.20 16.11 0.99
CA ARG A 3 3.73 14.92 0.31
C ARG A 3 2.67 14.46 -0.68
N ASP A 4 3.02 14.49 -1.95
CA ASP A 4 2.14 14.05 -3.03
C ASP A 4 2.02 12.52 -2.98
N ILE A 5 0.80 12.00 -3.02
CA ILE A 5 0.52 10.56 -2.88
C ILE A 5 1.12 9.76 -4.05
N GLU A 6 1.36 10.44 -5.17
CA GLU A 6 2.00 9.96 -6.39
C GLU A 6 3.44 9.48 -6.16
N GLU A 7 4.14 10.00 -5.15
CA GLU A 7 5.48 9.54 -4.77
C GLU A 7 5.49 8.09 -4.28
N TYR A 8 4.33 7.57 -3.85
CA TYR A 8 4.19 6.24 -3.29
C TYR A 8 3.70 5.19 -4.31
N TYR A 9 3.63 5.53 -5.60
CA TYR A 9 3.31 4.55 -6.64
C TYR A 9 4.47 3.60 -6.90
N VAL A 10 4.16 2.31 -6.98
CA VAL A 10 5.11 1.30 -7.45
C VAL A 10 5.12 1.36 -8.97
N ALA A 11 6.14 2.01 -9.54
CA ALA A 11 6.21 2.32 -10.97
C ALA A 11 6.51 1.10 -11.84
N ASP A 12 7.49 0.30 -11.43
CA ASP A 12 7.98 -0.87 -12.17
C ASP A 12 7.55 -2.17 -11.51
N GLU A 13 7.37 -3.23 -12.30
CA GLU A 13 7.04 -4.56 -11.78
C GLU A 13 8.12 -5.07 -10.81
N PRO A 14 7.79 -5.27 -9.53
CA PRO A 14 8.72 -5.86 -8.59
C PRO A 14 8.86 -7.36 -8.87
N PHE A 15 10.09 -7.83 -9.10
CA PHE A 15 10.37 -9.26 -9.18
C PHE A 15 9.87 -9.98 -7.90
N TYR A 16 8.94 -10.90 -8.10
CA TYR A 16 8.36 -11.76 -7.07
C TYR A 16 8.00 -13.11 -7.68
N VAL A 17 8.28 -14.20 -6.96
CA VAL A 17 7.94 -15.56 -7.39
C VAL A 17 6.94 -16.13 -6.40
N PRO A 18 5.70 -16.42 -6.84
CA PRO A 18 4.68 -17.03 -5.98
C PRO A 18 5.13 -18.42 -5.55
N THR A 19 4.82 -18.74 -4.30
CA THR A 19 5.06 -20.05 -3.70
C THR A 19 3.80 -20.91 -3.62
N SER A 20 2.63 -20.28 -3.53
CA SER A 20 1.32 -20.92 -3.46
C SER A 20 0.22 -19.99 -3.98
N ASP A 21 -0.95 -19.99 -3.34
CA ASP A 21 -2.16 -19.23 -3.70
C ASP A 21 -2.22 -17.81 -3.10
N GLU A 22 -1.11 -17.28 -2.58
CA GLU A 22 -1.09 -16.00 -1.85
C GLU A 22 -1.57 -14.80 -2.68
N ILE A 23 -1.32 -14.80 -3.99
CA ILE A 23 -1.82 -13.75 -4.89
C ILE A 23 -3.35 -13.75 -4.92
N GLU A 24 -3.97 -14.92 -5.11
CA GLU A 24 -5.42 -15.03 -5.23
C GLU A 24 -6.13 -14.69 -3.91
N ILE A 25 -5.56 -15.13 -2.79
CA ILE A 25 -6.05 -14.79 -1.45
C ILE A 25 -5.97 -13.27 -1.25
N PHE A 26 -4.84 -12.64 -1.60
CA PHE A 26 -4.66 -11.20 -1.42
C PHE A 26 -5.59 -10.38 -2.31
N GLU A 27 -5.75 -10.75 -3.59
CA GLU A 27 -6.70 -10.11 -4.50
C GLU A 27 -8.14 -10.21 -3.98
N SER A 28 -8.52 -11.37 -3.44
CA SER A 28 -9.87 -11.60 -2.90
C SER A 28 -10.10 -10.78 -1.63
N ALA A 29 -9.12 -10.73 -0.72
CA ALA A 29 -9.16 -9.90 0.47
C ALA A 29 -9.19 -8.40 0.13
N TYR A 30 -8.43 -7.95 -0.88
CA TYR A 30 -8.45 -6.57 -1.37
C TYR A 30 -9.84 -6.19 -1.90
N ARG A 31 -10.45 -7.04 -2.75
CA ARG A 31 -11.82 -6.84 -3.26
C ARG A 31 -12.87 -6.73 -2.15
N GLN A 32 -12.69 -7.48 -1.07
CA GLN A 32 -13.58 -7.47 0.09
C GLN A 32 -13.19 -6.42 1.16
N ARG A 33 -12.11 -5.66 0.94
CA ARG A 33 -11.53 -4.71 1.92
C ARG A 33 -11.25 -5.36 3.28
N VAL A 34 -10.78 -6.61 3.27
CA VAL A 34 -10.41 -7.37 4.47
C VAL A 34 -8.94 -7.11 4.81
N PRO A 35 -8.61 -6.70 6.06
CA PRO A 35 -7.22 -6.54 6.49
C PRO A 35 -6.42 -7.85 6.42
N ILE A 36 -5.16 -7.76 5.96
CA ILE A 36 -4.26 -8.92 5.82
C ILE A 36 -3.10 -8.80 6.80
N LEU A 37 -2.78 -9.90 7.49
CA LEU A 37 -1.57 -10.05 8.29
C LEU A 37 -0.63 -11.06 7.62
N LEU A 38 0.56 -10.61 7.23
CA LEU A 38 1.59 -11.48 6.66
C LEU A 38 2.53 -12.00 7.76
N LYS A 39 2.52 -13.31 7.99
CA LYS A 39 3.41 -13.98 8.96
C LYS A 39 4.55 -14.73 8.29
N GLY A 40 5.72 -14.73 8.92
CA GLY A 40 6.88 -15.52 8.47
C GLY A 40 8.20 -14.93 8.98
N PRO A 41 9.31 -15.71 8.94
CA PRO A 41 10.61 -15.23 9.40
C PRO A 41 11.12 -14.04 8.58
N THR A 42 12.16 -13.37 9.06
CA THR A 42 12.82 -12.29 8.32
C THR A 42 13.39 -12.80 7.00
N GLY A 43 13.36 -11.98 5.96
CA GLY A 43 13.95 -12.32 4.65
C GLY A 43 13.10 -13.24 3.74
N THR A 44 11.88 -13.63 4.13
CA THR A 44 11.01 -14.48 3.28
C THR A 44 10.22 -13.71 2.22
N GLY A 45 10.58 -12.46 1.91
CA GLY A 45 9.95 -11.69 0.83
C GLY A 45 8.57 -11.07 1.15
N LYS A 46 8.13 -10.97 2.41
CA LYS A 46 6.83 -10.37 2.78
C LYS A 46 6.65 -8.95 2.24
N THR A 47 7.65 -8.08 2.41
CA THR A 47 7.62 -6.70 1.88
C THR A 47 7.56 -6.71 0.36
N ARG A 48 8.37 -7.55 -0.28
CA ARG A 48 8.39 -7.69 -1.74
C ARG A 48 7.07 -8.19 -2.31
N PHE A 49 6.39 -9.08 -1.59
CA PHE A 49 5.05 -9.55 -1.96
C PHE A 49 4.04 -8.40 -1.94
N VAL A 50 4.04 -7.54 -0.91
CA VAL A 50 3.14 -6.38 -0.85
C VAL A 50 3.45 -5.37 -1.96
N GLU A 51 4.73 -5.10 -2.25
CA GLU A 51 5.15 -4.28 -3.40
C GLU A 51 4.59 -4.85 -4.71
N HIS A 52 4.77 -6.15 -4.94
CA HIS A 52 4.26 -6.84 -6.13
C HIS A 52 2.74 -6.74 -6.23
N MET A 53 2.01 -6.93 -5.13
CA MET A 53 0.55 -6.80 -5.11
C MET A 53 0.08 -5.37 -5.35
N ALA A 54 0.75 -4.36 -4.81
CA ALA A 54 0.40 -2.96 -5.06
C ALA A 54 0.55 -2.59 -6.55
N TRP A 55 1.67 -2.98 -7.17
CA TRP A 55 1.87 -2.83 -8.61
C TRP A 55 0.81 -3.60 -9.42
N ARG A 56 0.62 -4.88 -9.12
CA ARG A 56 -0.31 -5.78 -9.83
C ARG A 56 -1.76 -5.30 -9.76
N LEU A 57 -2.19 -4.77 -8.62
CA LEU A 57 -3.53 -4.19 -8.45
C LEU A 57 -3.67 -2.84 -9.18
N SER A 58 -2.57 -2.09 -9.32
CA SER A 58 -2.53 -0.81 -10.06
C SER A 58 -2.68 -0.99 -11.57
N GLU A 59 -2.01 -2.01 -12.14
CA GLU A 59 -2.03 -2.26 -13.59
C GLU A 59 -3.39 -2.74 -14.11
N GLY A 60 -4.38 -2.87 -13.23
CA GLY A 60 -5.70 -3.37 -13.58
C GLY A 60 -5.61 -4.87 -13.81
N LEU A 61 -6.22 -5.63 -12.90
CA LEU A 61 -6.42 -7.05 -13.09
C LEU A 61 -6.89 -7.31 -14.53
N VAL A 62 -6.15 -8.16 -15.25
CA VAL A 62 -6.67 -8.88 -16.41
C VAL A 62 -8.04 -9.41 -15.99
N PRO A 63 -9.15 -9.04 -16.67
CA PRO A 63 -10.46 -9.58 -16.34
C PRO A 63 -10.35 -11.10 -16.33
N ARG A 64 -10.64 -11.75 -15.18
CA ARG A 64 -10.65 -13.22 -15.15
C ARG A 64 -11.80 -13.73 -16.02
N ASN A 65 -12.85 -12.92 -16.20
CA ASN A 65 -14.01 -13.20 -17.04
C ASN A 65 -14.32 -12.03 -18.01
N PRO A 66 -14.83 -12.32 -19.24
CA PRO A 66 -15.39 -11.29 -20.10
C PRO A 66 -16.60 -10.62 -19.40
N GLY A 67 -16.46 -9.34 -19.04
CA GLY A 67 -17.51 -8.55 -18.39
C GLY A 67 -17.23 -8.13 -16.94
N GLU A 68 -16.10 -8.52 -16.35
CA GLU A 68 -15.65 -7.93 -15.07
C GLU A 68 -15.07 -6.53 -15.32
N GLU A 69 -15.61 -5.53 -14.63
CA GLU A 69 -15.05 -4.17 -14.61
C GLU A 69 -13.69 -4.19 -13.90
N ALA A 70 -12.69 -3.52 -14.48
CA ALA A 70 -11.40 -3.34 -13.82
C ALA A 70 -11.63 -2.67 -12.46
N LEU A 71 -11.00 -3.20 -11.40
CA LEU A 71 -11.18 -2.70 -10.03
C LEU A 71 -10.91 -1.19 -9.90
N ASN A 72 -10.07 -0.64 -10.79
CA ASN A 72 -9.80 0.78 -10.90
C ASN A 72 -10.42 1.31 -12.20
N GLY A 73 -11.72 1.65 -12.17
CA GLY A 73 -12.47 2.18 -13.32
C GLY A 73 -11.94 3.49 -13.94
N ASN A 74 -10.93 4.11 -13.33
CA ASN A 74 -10.36 5.40 -13.73
C ASN A 74 -8.87 5.34 -14.15
N GLY A 75 -8.22 4.17 -14.12
CA GLY A 75 -6.77 4.08 -14.42
C GLY A 75 -5.85 4.67 -13.35
N GLU A 76 -6.34 4.84 -12.12
CA GLU A 76 -5.54 5.33 -11.00
C GLU A 76 -4.65 4.22 -10.42
N LYS A 77 -3.38 4.55 -10.18
CA LYS A 77 -2.41 3.66 -9.53
C LYS A 77 -2.69 3.56 -8.03
N LEU A 78 -2.43 2.40 -7.45
CA LEU A 78 -2.52 2.16 -6.00
C LEU A 78 -1.20 2.57 -5.33
N PRO A 79 -1.23 3.56 -4.41
CA PRO A 79 -0.06 3.93 -3.64
C PRO A 79 0.23 2.88 -2.56
N LEU A 80 1.52 2.58 -2.36
CA LEU A 80 2.01 1.74 -1.27
C LEU A 80 2.75 2.59 -0.24
N ILE A 81 2.03 2.99 0.81
CA ILE A 81 2.61 3.72 1.95
C ILE A 81 3.17 2.70 2.94
N THR A 82 4.50 2.65 3.06
CA THR A 82 5.18 1.75 3.99
C THR A 82 5.67 2.53 5.20
N VAL A 83 5.26 2.10 6.39
CA VAL A 83 5.75 2.65 7.66
C VAL A 83 6.64 1.62 8.35
N ALA A 84 7.88 2.01 8.67
CA ALA A 84 8.79 1.18 9.45
C ALA A 84 8.49 1.35 10.95
N CYS A 85 7.75 0.41 11.53
CA CYS A 85 7.39 0.46 12.95
C CYS A 85 8.58 0.15 13.87
N HIS A 86 8.71 0.93 14.95
CA HIS A 86 9.67 0.73 16.04
C HIS A 86 9.04 1.15 17.37
N GLU A 87 9.74 0.93 18.48
CA GLU A 87 9.21 1.16 19.84
C GLU A 87 8.91 2.64 20.15
N ASP A 88 9.67 3.56 19.56
CA ASP A 88 9.45 5.00 19.70
C ASP A 88 8.42 5.58 18.71
N LEU A 89 7.81 4.77 17.83
CA LEU A 89 6.80 5.25 16.89
C LEU A 89 5.50 5.54 17.65
N THR A 90 4.99 6.77 17.52
CA THR A 90 3.76 7.20 18.20
C THR A 90 2.57 7.29 17.25
N ALA A 91 1.36 7.30 17.79
CA ALA A 91 0.16 7.51 16.98
C ALA A 91 0.18 8.86 16.24
N SER A 92 0.80 9.88 16.83
CA SER A 92 0.93 11.21 16.21
C SER A 92 1.86 11.21 14.99
N ASP A 93 2.75 10.23 14.85
CA ASP A 93 3.57 10.07 13.65
C ASP A 93 2.76 9.50 12.47
N LEU A 94 1.63 8.82 12.74
CA LEU A 94 0.72 8.29 11.71
C LEU A 94 -0.43 9.24 11.39
N VAL A 95 -0.92 9.96 12.39
CA VAL A 95 -2.09 10.84 12.25
C VAL A 95 -1.67 12.27 11.89
N GLY A 96 -0.61 12.77 12.52
CA GLY A 96 -0.18 14.17 12.45
C GLY A 96 -0.14 14.85 13.82
N ARG A 97 0.33 16.10 13.82
CA ARG A 97 0.56 16.90 15.04
C ARG A 97 0.51 18.40 14.78
N TYR A 98 0.17 19.15 15.82
CA TYR A 98 0.30 20.61 15.81
C TYR A 98 1.73 21.04 16.09
N LEU A 99 2.26 21.95 15.26
CA LEU A 99 3.52 22.66 15.52
C LEU A 99 3.24 24.12 15.89
N LEU A 100 4.10 24.66 16.74
CA LEU A 100 4.15 26.08 17.06
C LEU A 100 5.20 26.75 16.18
N ASP A 101 4.81 27.83 15.50
CA ASP A 101 5.70 28.69 14.74
C ASP A 101 5.54 30.16 15.19
N ALA A 102 6.22 31.08 14.50
CA ALA A 102 6.21 32.50 14.85
C ALA A 102 4.83 33.16 14.62
N ASP A 103 4.02 32.60 13.73
CA ASP A 103 2.74 33.16 13.30
C ASP A 103 1.54 32.48 14.00
N GLY A 104 1.76 31.33 14.66
CA GLY A 104 0.77 30.68 15.51
C GLY A 104 0.95 29.17 15.66
N THR A 105 -0.19 28.46 15.75
CA THR A 105 -0.25 27.00 15.84
C THR A 105 -0.79 26.45 14.52
N ARG A 106 -0.08 25.52 13.89
CA ARG A 106 -0.49 24.91 12.63
C ARG A 106 -0.48 23.39 12.71
N TRP A 107 -1.44 22.76 12.05
CA TRP A 107 -1.48 21.31 11.88
C TRP A 107 -0.48 20.85 10.83
N ILE A 108 0.07 19.65 11.01
CA ILE A 108 0.87 18.93 10.02
C ILE A 108 0.40 17.48 10.02
N ASP A 109 0.06 16.96 8.85
CA ASP A 109 -0.27 15.54 8.66
C ASP A 109 0.94 14.64 8.97
N GLY A 110 0.64 13.40 9.38
CA GLY A 110 1.63 12.35 9.69
C GLY A 110 2.23 11.72 8.44
#